data_AF-A0A7K4L7Z4-F1
#
_entry.id   AF-A0A7K4L7Z4-F1
#
_cell.length_a   1.000
_cell.length_b   1.000
_cell.length_c   1.000
_cell.angle_alpha   90.00
_cell.angle_beta   90.00
_cell.angle_gamma   90.00
#
_symmetry.space_group_name_H-M   'P 1'
#
loop_
_entity.id
_entity.type
_entity.pdbx_description
1 polymer ?
#
loop_
_entity_poly.entity_id
_entity_poly.type
_entity_poly.pdbx_seq_one_letter_code
_entity_poly.pdbx_strand_id
1 'polypeptide(L)'
;RQILDPAEQYKMNHQRRGVALIFNHEHFFWHLRLPDRRGTNTDKQNLTHSLKELGFEVRCFDDLKAEDMLEKIYDASAEDHSDADCFVCVILSHGEDDLVYAYDAQIKIETITSMFRGDSCQTLVGKPKIFIIQACRGDKHDDAVTFRDLVDSTEDEPETEVDASGVYTLPAGADFLMCYSVAQGYYSHRDTVFGSWYIQDLCEALKKHGSSLEISELLTVVNRAVSHRTVERCRDDSLKGKKQIPCFASMLTKKLYFLPKSN
;
A
#
# COMPACT_ATOMS: atom_id res chain seq x y z
N ARG A 1 -6.20 -8.98 35.05
CA ARG A 1 -5.10 -9.01 34.05
C ARG A 1 -5.65 -9.69 32.81
N GLN A 2 -5.61 -9.05 31.64
CA GLN A 2 -5.73 -9.80 30.38
C GLN A 2 -4.55 -10.76 30.30
N ILE A 3 -4.80 -11.98 29.82
CA ILE A 3 -3.75 -12.93 29.48
C ILE A 3 -3.26 -12.51 28.09
N LEU A 4 -1.97 -12.24 27.94
CA LEU A 4 -1.34 -11.97 26.65
C LEU A 4 -1.24 -13.29 25.89
N ASP A 5 -2.15 -13.50 24.93
CA ASP A 5 -2.11 -14.66 24.03
C ASP A 5 -1.25 -14.32 22.79
N PRO A 6 -0.06 -14.92 22.59
CA PRO A 6 0.80 -14.66 21.44
C PRO A 6 0.21 -15.21 20.12
N ALA A 7 -0.88 -15.98 20.17
CA ALA A 7 -1.60 -16.49 19.01
C ALA A 7 -2.89 -15.72 18.69
N GLU A 8 -3.21 -14.62 19.39
CA GLU A 8 -4.48 -13.90 19.20
C GLU A 8 -4.64 -13.38 17.76
N GLN A 9 -5.84 -13.59 17.19
CA GLN A 9 -6.17 -13.28 15.80
C GLN A 9 -7.38 -12.34 15.71
N TYR A 10 -7.48 -11.59 14.61
CA TYR A 10 -8.72 -10.88 14.29
C TYR A 10 -9.86 -11.86 13.99
N LYS A 11 -11.09 -11.48 14.33
CA LYS A 11 -12.30 -12.26 14.04
C LYS A 11 -12.71 -12.06 12.58
N MET A 12 -12.24 -12.96 11.71
CA MET A 12 -12.47 -12.92 10.26
C MET A 12 -13.67 -13.79 9.81
N ASN A 13 -14.68 -13.92 10.68
CA ASN A 13 -15.83 -14.80 10.55
C ASN A 13 -17.20 -14.08 10.63
N HIS A 14 -17.27 -12.78 10.34
CA HIS A 14 -18.54 -12.08 10.14
C HIS A 14 -19.19 -12.49 8.80
N GLN A 15 -20.37 -11.96 8.47
CA GLN A 15 -21.09 -12.34 7.25
C GLN A 15 -20.33 -11.93 5.97
N ARG A 16 -19.82 -10.70 5.90
CA ARG A 16 -19.03 -10.19 4.77
C ARG A 16 -17.55 -10.16 5.11
N ARG A 17 -16.67 -10.27 4.11
CA ARG A 17 -15.25 -9.91 4.28
C ARG A 17 -15.10 -8.41 4.53
N GLY A 18 -15.87 -7.61 3.78
CA GLY A 18 -15.87 -6.16 3.81
C GLY A 18 -15.67 -5.56 2.42
N VAL A 19 -15.64 -4.24 2.38
CA VAL A 19 -15.48 -3.45 1.15
C VAL A 19 -13.99 -3.26 0.84
N ALA A 20 -13.65 -3.32 -0.45
CA ALA A 20 -12.36 -2.95 -0.98
C ALA A 20 -12.51 -1.85 -2.04
N LEU A 21 -12.06 -0.63 -1.73
CA LEU A 21 -12.03 0.46 -2.70
C LEU A 21 -10.73 0.42 -3.51
N ILE A 22 -10.80 0.71 -4.80
CA ILE A 22 -9.61 0.91 -5.66
C ILE A 22 -9.77 2.23 -6.42
N PHE A 23 -8.95 3.21 -6.06
CA PHE A 23 -8.82 4.48 -6.78
C PHE A 23 -7.65 4.37 -7.76
N ASN A 24 -7.95 4.44 -9.05
CA ASN A 24 -7.00 4.23 -10.13
C ASN A 24 -6.88 5.49 -11.00
N HIS A 25 -5.70 6.10 -10.99
CA HIS A 25 -5.43 7.30 -11.76
C HIS A 25 -4.44 6.97 -12.89
N GLU A 26 -4.93 6.92 -14.13
CA GLU A 26 -4.09 6.84 -15.32
C GLU A 26 -3.77 8.23 -15.89
N HIS A 27 -4.74 9.14 -15.83
CA HIS A 27 -4.64 10.48 -16.40
C HIS A 27 -4.78 11.58 -15.35
N PHE A 28 -4.19 12.74 -15.63
CA PHE A 28 -4.12 13.87 -14.72
C PHE A 28 -4.42 15.18 -15.45
N PHE A 29 -4.92 16.17 -14.71
CA PHE A 29 -5.20 17.49 -15.22
C PHE A 29 -3.91 18.16 -15.70
N TRP A 30 -3.92 18.67 -16.93
CA TRP A 30 -2.69 19.06 -17.65
C TRP A 30 -1.83 20.12 -16.94
N HIS A 31 -2.44 20.97 -16.10
CA HIS A 31 -1.71 21.97 -15.30
C HIS A 31 -0.75 21.32 -14.28
N LEU A 32 -1.03 20.10 -13.81
CA LEU A 32 -0.18 19.34 -12.88
C LEU A 32 1.11 18.84 -13.55
N ARG A 33 1.16 18.80 -14.91
CA ARG A 33 2.30 18.34 -15.72
C ARG A 33 2.78 16.91 -15.41
N LEU A 34 1.92 16.08 -14.83
CA LEU A 34 2.20 14.68 -14.53
C LEU A 34 2.06 13.80 -15.78
N PRO A 35 2.91 12.77 -15.97
CA PRO A 35 2.81 11.85 -17.10
C PRO A 35 1.75 10.76 -16.89
N ASP A 36 1.15 10.27 -17.98
CA ASP A 36 0.19 9.15 -17.94
C ASP A 36 0.76 7.89 -17.26
N ARG A 37 -0.06 7.20 -16.45
CA ARG A 37 0.34 6.01 -15.69
C ARG A 37 0.00 4.68 -16.37
N ARG A 38 0.28 4.57 -17.68
CA ARG A 38 0.08 3.35 -18.50
C ARG A 38 0.46 2.06 -17.76
N GLY A 39 -0.41 1.06 -17.81
CA GLY A 39 -0.29 -0.19 -17.06
C GLY A 39 -0.99 -0.17 -15.69
N THR A 40 -1.38 0.99 -15.16
CA THR A 40 -2.18 1.04 -13.90
C THR A 40 -3.55 0.36 -14.04
N ASN A 41 -4.13 0.36 -15.25
CA ASN A 41 -5.33 -0.43 -15.53
C ASN A 41 -5.10 -1.94 -15.38
N THR A 42 -3.90 -2.45 -15.65
CA THR A 42 -3.49 -3.84 -15.38
C THR A 42 -3.41 -4.10 -13.87
N ASP A 43 -2.82 -3.17 -13.11
CA ASP A 43 -2.77 -3.22 -11.64
C ASP A 43 -4.18 -3.29 -11.02
N LYS A 44 -5.08 -2.40 -11.44
CA LYS A 44 -6.50 -2.38 -11.03
C LYS A 44 -7.18 -3.72 -11.28
N GLN A 45 -6.98 -4.30 -12.47
CA GLN A 45 -7.60 -5.58 -12.84
C GLN A 45 -7.07 -6.75 -11.99
N ASN A 46 -5.75 -6.82 -11.80
CA ASN A 46 -5.10 -7.84 -10.97
C ASN A 46 -5.58 -7.77 -9.51
N LEU A 47 -5.59 -6.58 -8.91
CA LEU A 47 -6.09 -6.36 -7.55
C LEU A 47 -7.58 -6.70 -7.43
N THR A 48 -8.40 -6.30 -8.41
CA THR A 48 -9.83 -6.62 -8.43
C THR A 48 -10.07 -8.12 -8.43
N HIS A 49 -9.26 -8.89 -9.15
CA HIS A 49 -9.33 -10.34 -9.16
C HIS A 49 -8.90 -10.94 -7.81
N SER A 50 -7.70 -10.62 -7.33
CA SER A 50 -7.16 -11.15 -6.06
C SER A 50 -8.04 -10.83 -4.85
N LEU A 51 -8.57 -9.60 -4.75
CA LEU A 51 -9.42 -9.20 -3.63
C LEU A 51 -10.81 -9.87 -3.70
N LYS A 52 -11.36 -10.09 -4.90
CA LYS A 52 -12.60 -10.89 -5.05
C LYS A 52 -12.40 -12.35 -4.66
N GLU A 53 -11.25 -12.96 -4.98
CA GLU A 53 -10.92 -14.33 -4.55
C GLU A 53 -10.83 -14.46 -3.02
N LEU A 54 -10.43 -13.39 -2.30
CA LEU A 54 -10.42 -13.33 -0.84
C LEU A 54 -11.79 -12.97 -0.21
N GLY A 55 -12.81 -12.75 -1.04
CA GLY A 55 -14.20 -12.50 -0.64
C GLY A 55 -14.60 -11.03 -0.46
N PHE A 56 -13.78 -10.07 -0.90
CA PHE A 56 -14.08 -8.64 -0.78
C PHE A 56 -15.12 -8.17 -1.81
N GLU A 57 -15.95 -7.21 -1.39
CA GLU A 57 -16.78 -6.39 -2.27
C GLU A 57 -15.91 -5.29 -2.90
N VAL A 58 -15.35 -5.55 -4.08
CA VAL A 58 -14.44 -4.61 -4.76
C VAL A 58 -15.21 -3.55 -5.56
N ARG A 59 -14.96 -2.27 -5.24
CA ARG A 59 -15.48 -1.09 -5.95
C ARG A 59 -14.31 -0.31 -6.54
N CYS A 60 -14.36 -0.01 -7.84
CA CYS A 60 -13.28 0.67 -8.57
C CYS A 60 -13.74 2.04 -9.04
N PHE A 61 -12.85 3.03 -8.95
CA PHE A 61 -13.07 4.39 -9.46
C PHE A 61 -11.85 4.82 -10.27
N ASP A 62 -12.11 5.43 -11.43
CA ASP A 62 -11.09 5.82 -12.40
C ASP A 62 -11.02 7.34 -12.53
N ASP A 63 -9.82 7.90 -12.48
CA ASP A 63 -9.51 9.31 -12.74
C ASP A 63 -10.44 10.34 -12.03
N LEU A 64 -10.86 10.04 -10.79
CA LEU A 64 -11.68 10.95 -9.98
C LEU A 64 -10.92 12.23 -9.62
N LYS A 65 -11.65 13.35 -9.51
CA LYS A 65 -11.14 14.58 -8.89
C LYS A 65 -10.98 14.41 -7.39
N ALA A 66 -10.25 15.32 -6.76
CA ALA A 66 -10.01 15.26 -5.32
C ALA A 66 -11.29 15.32 -4.48
N GLU A 67 -12.26 16.16 -4.89
CA GLU A 67 -13.57 16.27 -4.23
C GLU A 67 -14.38 14.97 -4.38
N ASP A 68 -14.55 14.46 -5.60
CA ASP A 68 -15.26 13.21 -5.90
C ASP A 68 -14.63 12.00 -5.17
N MET A 69 -13.29 11.95 -5.13
CA MET A 69 -12.53 10.91 -4.43
C MET A 69 -12.77 10.97 -2.92
N LEU A 70 -12.69 12.15 -2.31
CA LEU A 70 -12.97 12.33 -0.88
C LEU A 70 -14.44 12.02 -0.54
N GLU A 71 -15.40 12.37 -1.41
CA GLU A 71 -16.80 11.99 -1.24
C GLU A 71 -16.97 10.46 -1.22
N LYS A 72 -16.39 9.73 -2.18
CA LYS A 72 -16.51 8.25 -2.22
C LYS A 72 -15.80 7.56 -1.06
N ILE A 73 -14.74 8.15 -0.52
CA ILE A 73 -14.05 7.67 0.69
C ILE A 73 -14.91 7.95 1.93
N TYR A 74 -15.54 9.13 2.00
CA TYR A 74 -16.45 9.50 3.07
C TYR A 74 -17.69 8.60 3.10
N ASP A 75 -18.35 8.39 1.95
CA ASP A 75 -19.48 7.47 1.79
C ASP A 75 -19.15 6.09 2.40
N ALA A 76 -18.01 5.52 2.00
CA ALA A 76 -17.56 4.22 2.50
C ALA A 76 -17.18 4.23 3.99
N SER A 77 -16.74 5.36 4.55
CA SER A 77 -16.49 5.50 6.00
C SER A 77 -17.78 5.61 6.82
N ALA A 78 -18.87 6.09 6.20
CA ALA A 78 -20.19 6.25 6.81
C ALA A 78 -21.08 5.00 6.68
N GLU A 79 -20.70 4.01 5.87
CA GLU A 79 -21.38 2.71 5.76
C GLU A 79 -21.36 1.90 7.08
N ASP A 80 -22.35 1.02 7.26
CA ASP A 80 -22.33 0.06 8.35
C ASP A 80 -21.39 -1.12 8.01
N HIS A 81 -20.30 -1.22 8.77
CA HIS A 81 -19.32 -2.30 8.70
C HIS A 81 -19.49 -3.35 9.80
N SER A 82 -20.60 -3.33 10.56
CA SER A 82 -20.82 -4.24 11.70
C SER A 82 -20.72 -5.72 11.32
N ASP A 83 -21.21 -6.09 10.14
CA ASP A 83 -21.20 -7.44 9.57
C ASP A 83 -19.98 -7.75 8.68
N ALA A 84 -19.04 -6.81 8.53
CA ALA A 84 -17.79 -6.98 7.79
C ALA A 84 -16.63 -7.42 8.70
N ASP A 85 -15.65 -8.14 8.16
CA ASP A 85 -14.43 -8.49 8.91
C ASP A 85 -13.43 -7.31 9.00
N CYS A 86 -13.27 -6.57 7.91
CA CYS A 86 -12.21 -5.57 7.72
C CYS A 86 -12.55 -4.59 6.59
N PHE A 87 -11.68 -3.59 6.36
CA PHE A 87 -11.77 -2.65 5.26
C PHE A 87 -10.45 -2.56 4.48
N VAL A 88 -10.52 -2.42 3.15
CA VAL A 88 -9.38 -2.20 2.26
C VAL A 88 -9.59 -0.95 1.41
N CYS A 89 -8.57 -0.10 1.30
CA CYS A 89 -8.52 1.01 0.36
C CYS A 89 -7.20 0.97 -0.43
N VAL A 90 -7.28 0.92 -1.75
CA VAL A 90 -6.12 0.92 -2.65
C VAL A 90 -6.07 2.22 -3.42
N ILE A 91 -4.89 2.83 -3.50
CA ILE A 91 -4.64 4.06 -4.28
C ILE A 91 -3.50 3.78 -5.25
N LEU A 92 -3.81 3.85 -6.55
CA LEU A 92 -2.86 3.68 -7.66
C LEU A 92 -2.70 5.03 -8.35
N SER A 93 -1.70 5.82 -7.94
CA SER A 93 -1.50 7.18 -8.48
C SER A 93 -0.02 7.61 -8.53
N HIS A 94 0.22 8.88 -8.86
CA HIS A 94 1.45 9.58 -8.48
C HIS A 94 1.36 10.02 -7.02
N GLY A 95 2.49 10.35 -6.42
CA GLY A 95 2.57 10.86 -5.05
C GLY A 95 3.93 11.45 -4.74
N GLU A 96 4.00 12.11 -3.60
CA GLU A 96 5.14 12.89 -3.11
C GLU A 96 5.05 12.87 -1.58
N ASP A 97 6.06 12.34 -0.89
CA ASP A 97 6.06 12.05 0.55
C ASP A 97 4.79 11.35 1.09
N ASP A 98 3.87 12.13 1.67
CA ASP A 98 2.61 11.70 2.30
C ASP A 98 1.36 12.22 1.54
N LEU A 99 1.57 12.67 0.31
CA LEU A 99 0.56 13.17 -0.62
C LEU A 99 0.36 12.17 -1.78
N VAL A 100 -0.89 11.98 -2.18
CA VAL A 100 -1.27 11.26 -3.40
C VAL A 100 -2.03 12.19 -4.32
N TYR A 101 -1.85 12.05 -5.64
CA TYR A 101 -2.60 12.86 -6.60
C TYR A 101 -3.95 12.21 -6.92
N ALA A 102 -5.03 12.98 -6.85
CA ALA A 102 -6.24 12.72 -7.62
C ALA A 102 -6.06 13.27 -9.05
N TYR A 103 -7.13 13.32 -9.86
CA TYR A 103 -7.06 13.86 -11.22
C TYR A 103 -6.59 15.33 -11.26
N ASP A 104 -7.07 16.18 -10.36
CA ASP A 104 -6.90 17.64 -10.41
C ASP A 104 -6.11 18.27 -9.25
N ALA A 105 -5.97 17.58 -8.12
CA ALA A 105 -5.24 18.07 -6.94
C ALA A 105 -4.58 16.95 -6.12
N GLN A 106 -3.67 17.34 -5.23
CA GLN A 106 -3.08 16.46 -4.21
C GLN A 106 -4.03 16.28 -3.01
N ILE A 107 -3.98 15.11 -2.39
CA ILE A 107 -4.68 14.76 -1.15
C ILE A 107 -3.65 14.19 -0.15
N LYS A 108 -3.71 14.62 1.11
CA LYS A 108 -2.92 14.00 2.19
C LYS A 108 -3.46 12.61 2.53
N ILE A 109 -2.57 11.64 2.66
CA ILE A 109 -2.92 10.27 3.11
C ILE A 109 -3.56 10.30 4.52
N GLU A 110 -3.14 11.25 5.37
CA GLU A 110 -3.76 11.49 6.68
C GLU A 110 -5.25 11.89 6.55
N THR A 111 -5.64 12.73 5.59
CA THR A 111 -7.04 13.11 5.38
C THR A 111 -7.90 11.90 5.06
N ILE A 112 -7.42 11.02 4.17
CA ILE A 112 -8.11 9.78 3.78
C ILE A 112 -8.24 8.82 4.97
N THR A 113 -7.14 8.57 5.67
CA THR A 113 -7.10 7.61 6.78
C THR A 113 -7.83 8.10 8.03
N SER A 114 -7.91 9.42 8.24
CA SER A 114 -8.62 10.02 9.38
C SER A 114 -10.11 9.64 9.44
N MET A 115 -10.76 9.48 8.28
CA MET A 115 -12.18 9.11 8.18
C MET A 115 -12.48 7.71 8.75
N PHE A 116 -11.47 6.82 8.82
CA PHE A 116 -11.62 5.45 9.33
C PHE A 116 -11.09 5.28 10.76
N ARG A 117 -10.74 6.37 11.45
CA ARG A 117 -10.35 6.30 12.87
C ARG A 117 -11.55 5.91 13.72
N GLY A 118 -11.30 5.38 14.92
CA GLY A 118 -12.36 4.81 15.76
C GLY A 118 -13.40 5.81 16.27
N ASP A 119 -13.04 7.10 16.29
CA ASP A 119 -13.89 8.25 16.58
C ASP A 119 -14.75 8.70 15.38
N SER A 120 -14.37 8.33 14.15
CA SER A 120 -15.09 8.65 12.91
C SER A 120 -15.92 7.47 12.37
N CYS A 121 -15.36 6.25 12.39
CA CYS A 121 -15.97 5.04 11.86
C CYS A 121 -16.09 3.95 12.96
N GLN A 122 -17.08 4.11 13.83
CA GLN A 122 -17.26 3.29 15.03
C GLN A 122 -17.42 1.78 14.75
N THR A 123 -17.96 1.40 13.59
CA THR A 123 -18.22 0.02 13.14
C THR A 123 -16.95 -0.74 12.69
N LEU A 124 -15.83 -0.04 12.50
CA LEU A 124 -14.50 -0.60 12.19
C LEU A 124 -13.51 -0.55 13.38
N VAL A 125 -13.98 -0.25 14.59
CA VAL A 125 -13.16 -0.34 15.81
C VAL A 125 -12.87 -1.81 16.14
N GLY A 126 -11.60 -2.14 16.38
CA GLY A 126 -11.17 -3.53 16.60
C GLY A 126 -11.06 -4.37 15.31
N LYS A 127 -11.27 -3.78 14.13
CA LYS A 127 -11.22 -4.44 12.81
C LYS A 127 -10.07 -3.90 11.96
N PRO A 128 -9.39 -4.72 11.14
CA PRO A 128 -8.29 -4.26 10.29
C PRO A 128 -8.74 -3.22 9.25
N LYS A 129 -7.94 -2.16 9.10
CA LYS A 129 -8.12 -1.07 8.14
C LYS A 129 -6.85 -0.95 7.30
N ILE A 130 -6.91 -1.46 6.06
CA ILE A 130 -5.73 -1.74 5.25
C ILE A 130 -5.66 -0.76 4.09
N PHE A 131 -4.57 0.00 4.00
CA PHE A 131 -4.34 0.97 2.93
C PHE A 131 -3.16 0.51 2.07
N ILE A 132 -3.38 0.32 0.78
CA ILE A 132 -2.36 -0.13 -0.18
C ILE A 132 -2.10 1.02 -1.15
N ILE A 133 -0.89 1.58 -1.13
CA ILE A 133 -0.55 2.83 -1.79
C ILE A 133 0.59 2.57 -2.78
N GLN A 134 0.23 2.55 -4.06
CA GLN A 134 1.16 2.51 -5.19
C GLN A 134 1.35 3.93 -5.73
N ALA A 135 2.29 4.63 -5.11
CA ALA A 135 2.71 5.98 -5.45
C ALA A 135 4.21 6.15 -5.16
N CYS A 136 4.86 7.13 -5.79
CA CYS A 136 6.20 7.55 -5.36
C CYS A 136 6.10 8.28 -4.01
N ARG A 137 7.20 8.28 -3.24
CA ARG A 137 7.28 8.99 -1.95
C ARG A 137 8.53 9.88 -1.88
N GLY A 138 8.96 10.40 -3.03
CA GLY A 138 10.18 11.20 -3.21
C GLY A 138 10.78 11.01 -4.60
N ASP A 139 11.93 11.65 -4.82
CA ASP A 139 12.64 11.75 -6.10
C ASP A 139 13.93 10.90 -6.17
N LYS A 140 14.34 10.26 -5.07
CA LYS A 140 15.59 9.48 -5.02
C LYS A 140 15.42 8.12 -5.70
N HIS A 141 16.46 7.64 -6.36
CA HIS A 141 16.48 6.32 -6.99
C HIS A 141 17.35 5.35 -6.20
N ASP A 142 16.77 4.24 -5.74
CA ASP A 142 17.46 3.25 -4.92
C ASP A 142 18.54 2.51 -5.71
N ASP A 143 19.76 2.53 -5.19
CA ASP A 143 20.97 2.03 -5.86
C ASP A 143 21.25 0.57 -5.51
N ALA A 144 21.75 -0.19 -6.49
CA ALA A 144 22.09 -1.59 -6.28
C ALA A 144 23.35 -1.75 -5.42
N VAL A 145 23.17 -1.97 -4.12
CA VAL A 145 24.25 -2.41 -3.22
C VAL A 145 24.49 -3.91 -3.40
N THR A 146 25.72 -4.28 -3.74
CA THR A 146 26.14 -5.69 -3.83
C THR A 146 26.61 -6.14 -2.45
N PHE A 147 25.88 -7.07 -1.81
CA PHE A 147 26.36 -7.72 -0.60
C PHE A 147 27.70 -8.41 -0.86
N ARG A 148 28.77 -7.89 -0.24
CA ARG A 148 29.99 -8.66 0.02
C ARG A 148 29.93 -9.10 1.47
N ASP A 149 29.97 -10.40 1.71
CA ASP A 149 30.18 -10.95 3.05
C ASP A 149 31.59 -10.56 3.51
N LEU A 150 31.69 -9.45 4.26
CA LEU A 150 32.92 -8.97 4.85
C LEU A 150 32.74 -8.90 6.36
N VAL A 151 33.54 -9.71 7.05
CA VAL A 151 33.70 -9.72 8.49
C VAL A 151 34.57 -8.53 8.92
N ASP A 152 34.05 -7.77 9.88
CA ASP A 152 34.72 -6.94 10.90
C ASP A 152 36.06 -6.22 10.58
N SER A 153 36.04 -4.87 10.54
CA SER A 153 37.04 -3.98 11.18
C SER A 153 36.79 -2.48 10.90
N THR A 154 37.20 -1.61 11.83
CA THR A 154 37.14 -0.11 11.82
C THR A 154 38.21 0.54 10.91
N GLU A 155 38.39 1.85 10.68
CA GLU A 155 38.02 3.17 11.27
C GLU A 155 38.12 4.22 10.09
N ASP A 156 37.47 5.40 9.98
CA ASP A 156 36.40 6.06 10.76
C ASP A 156 35.72 7.27 9.99
N GLU A 157 35.31 8.34 10.69
CA GLU A 157 34.52 9.57 10.32
C GLU A 157 35.18 10.71 9.47
N PRO A 158 34.50 11.86 9.16
CA PRO A 158 33.10 12.09 8.73
C PRO A 158 32.93 13.15 7.59
N GLU A 159 31.87 13.08 6.77
CA GLU A 159 31.14 14.26 6.26
C GLU A 159 29.66 13.90 6.00
N THR A 160 28.75 14.49 6.78
CA THR A 160 27.29 14.29 6.66
C THR A 160 26.57 15.63 6.53
N GLU A 161 25.96 15.86 5.36
CA GLU A 161 24.79 16.74 5.26
C GLU A 161 23.54 15.86 5.08
N VAL A 162 22.99 15.45 6.23
CA VAL A 162 21.69 14.76 6.32
C VAL A 162 20.65 15.74 6.81
N ASP A 163 19.81 16.23 5.91
CA ASP A 163 18.65 17.02 6.32
C ASP A 163 17.39 16.63 5.55
N ALA A 164 16.54 15.89 6.25
CA ALA A 164 15.08 15.96 6.18
C ALA A 164 14.53 15.01 7.26
N SER A 165 14.46 15.49 8.51
CA SER A 165 13.61 14.84 9.53
C SER A 165 12.15 15.10 9.17
N GLY A 166 11.61 14.27 8.27
CA GLY A 166 10.19 14.25 7.94
C GLY A 166 9.40 13.77 9.16
N VAL A 167 8.65 14.68 9.79
CA VAL A 167 7.86 14.39 10.98
C VAL A 167 6.78 13.36 10.67
N TYR A 168 6.88 12.18 11.28
CA TYR A 168 5.90 11.10 11.15
C TYR A 168 4.47 11.55 11.53
N THR A 169 3.54 11.58 10.57
CA THR A 169 2.09 11.68 10.82
C THR A 169 1.36 10.41 10.40
N LEU A 170 1.79 9.26 10.94
CA LEU A 170 0.97 8.05 10.91
C LEU A 170 -0.27 8.25 11.79
N PRO A 171 -1.48 7.83 11.36
CA PRO A 171 -2.66 7.92 12.20
C PRO A 171 -2.48 7.13 13.49
N ALA A 172 -2.63 7.79 14.64
CA ALA A 172 -2.60 7.16 15.96
C ALA A 172 -3.80 6.22 16.25
N GLY A 173 -4.47 5.72 15.21
CA GLY A 173 -5.57 4.76 15.31
C GLY A 173 -5.04 3.32 15.34
N ALA A 174 -5.58 2.51 16.24
CA ALA A 174 -5.30 1.08 16.28
C ALA A 174 -5.93 0.33 15.09
N ASP A 175 -5.35 -0.83 14.79
CA ASP A 175 -5.81 -1.76 13.75
C ASP A 175 -5.71 -1.20 12.31
N PHE A 176 -4.77 -0.29 12.07
CA PHE A 176 -4.39 0.15 10.72
C PHE A 176 -3.19 -0.66 10.19
N LEU A 177 -3.16 -0.88 8.88
CA LEU A 177 -2.01 -1.44 8.16
C LEU A 177 -1.77 -0.60 6.90
N MET A 178 -0.65 0.12 6.86
CA MET A 178 -0.27 0.98 5.74
C MET A 178 0.79 0.27 4.89
N CYS A 179 0.47 -0.06 3.65
CA CYS A 179 1.31 -0.79 2.72
C CYS A 179 1.74 0.13 1.57
N TYR A 180 3.02 0.45 1.48
CA TYR A 180 3.59 1.34 0.47
C TYR A 180 4.41 0.53 -0.55
N SER A 181 4.26 0.85 -1.84
CA SER A 181 5.02 0.19 -2.91
C SER A 181 6.53 0.46 -2.84
N VAL A 182 6.95 1.50 -2.12
CA VAL A 182 8.35 1.88 -1.91
C VAL A 182 8.54 2.57 -0.55
N ALA A 183 9.74 2.46 0.03
CA ALA A 183 10.17 3.25 1.18
C ALA A 183 10.13 4.77 0.90
N GLN A 184 10.04 5.58 1.95
CA GLN A 184 10.00 7.05 1.83
C GLN A 184 11.29 7.61 1.24
N GLY A 185 11.17 8.65 0.41
CA GLY A 185 12.25 9.27 -0.34
C GLY A 185 12.48 8.67 -1.73
N TYR A 186 11.96 7.46 -2.00
CA TYR A 186 12.35 6.69 -3.18
C TYR A 186 11.27 6.58 -4.28
N TYR A 187 11.73 6.31 -5.50
CA TYR A 187 10.90 6.10 -6.70
C TYR A 187 10.31 4.68 -6.81
N SER A 188 9.09 4.55 -7.33
CA SER A 188 8.43 3.24 -7.53
C SER A 188 8.28 2.89 -9.02
N HIS A 189 8.74 1.69 -9.41
CA HIS A 189 8.79 1.26 -10.80
C HIS A 189 7.47 0.63 -11.30
N ARG A 190 7.12 0.95 -12.56
CA ARG A 190 5.96 0.42 -13.27
C ARG A 190 6.30 0.11 -14.72
N ASP A 191 5.92 -1.09 -15.15
CA ASP A 191 5.91 -1.49 -16.55
C ASP A 191 4.65 -0.93 -17.24
N THR A 192 4.80 -0.43 -18.46
CA THR A 192 3.71 0.25 -19.18
C THR A 192 2.63 -0.69 -19.73
N VAL A 193 2.86 -2.01 -19.67
CA VAL A 193 1.94 -3.07 -20.13
C VAL A 193 1.53 -3.95 -18.94
N PHE A 194 2.51 -4.43 -18.16
CA PHE A 194 2.29 -5.41 -17.10
C PHE A 194 1.93 -4.80 -15.74
N GLY A 195 1.98 -3.47 -15.59
CA GLY A 195 1.67 -2.78 -14.34
C GLY A 195 2.87 -2.60 -13.40
N SER A 196 2.63 -2.24 -12.15
CA SER A 196 3.66 -2.01 -11.14
C SER A 196 4.31 -3.30 -10.66
N TRP A 197 5.61 -3.25 -10.36
CA TRP A 197 6.32 -4.40 -9.78
C TRP A 197 5.71 -4.84 -8.45
N TYR A 198 5.37 -3.87 -7.60
CA TYR A 198 4.78 -4.12 -6.30
C TYR A 198 3.39 -4.76 -6.40
N ILE A 199 2.52 -4.27 -7.29
CA ILE A 199 1.18 -4.84 -7.45
C ILE A 199 1.21 -6.20 -8.12
N GLN A 200 2.11 -6.44 -9.09
CA GLN A 200 2.36 -7.77 -9.65
C GLN A 200 2.73 -8.78 -8.56
N ASP A 201 3.77 -8.49 -7.78
CA ASP A 201 4.27 -9.41 -6.74
C ASP A 201 3.27 -9.57 -5.59
N LEU A 202 2.54 -8.50 -5.22
CA LEU A 202 1.46 -8.56 -4.24
C LEU A 202 0.31 -9.47 -4.71
N CYS A 203 -0.18 -9.30 -5.94
CA CYS A 203 -1.24 -10.14 -6.48
C CYS A 203 -0.80 -11.61 -6.63
N GLU A 204 0.45 -11.87 -7.01
CA GLU A 204 0.99 -13.23 -7.05
C GLU A 204 1.10 -13.85 -5.64
N ALA A 205 1.56 -13.09 -4.65
CA ALA A 205 1.61 -13.54 -3.25
C ALA A 205 0.21 -13.78 -2.67
N LEU A 206 -0.75 -12.87 -2.90
CA LEU A 206 -2.14 -13.05 -2.49
C LEU A 206 -2.77 -14.29 -3.12
N LYS A 207 -2.52 -14.55 -4.42
CA LYS A 207 -3.03 -15.72 -5.13
C LYS A 207 -2.46 -17.05 -4.60
N LYS A 208 -1.16 -17.09 -4.26
CA LYS A 208 -0.50 -18.31 -3.77
C LYS A 208 -0.70 -18.55 -2.27
N HIS A 209 -0.80 -17.47 -1.49
CA HIS A 209 -0.61 -17.52 -0.04
C HIS A 209 -1.64 -16.69 0.76
N GLY A 210 -2.46 -15.84 0.14
CA GLY A 210 -3.39 -14.95 0.84
C GLY A 210 -4.42 -15.67 1.72
N SER A 211 -4.78 -16.90 1.36
CA SER A 211 -5.70 -17.75 2.12
C SER A 211 -5.03 -18.63 3.20
N SER A 212 -3.73 -18.49 3.44
CA SER A 212 -2.96 -19.35 4.38
C SER A 212 -1.90 -18.65 5.23
N LEU A 213 -1.20 -17.62 4.72
CA LEU A 213 -0.20 -16.87 5.48
C LEU A 213 -0.81 -15.71 6.28
N GLU A 214 -0.08 -15.28 7.31
CA GLU A 214 -0.36 -14.03 8.02
C GLU A 214 -0.02 -12.83 7.13
N ILE A 215 -0.76 -11.73 7.23
CA ILE A 215 -0.61 -10.61 6.27
C ILE A 215 0.80 -9.99 6.26
N SER A 216 1.47 -9.90 7.41
CA SER A 216 2.82 -9.34 7.50
C SER A 216 3.90 -10.31 6.99
N GLU A 217 3.68 -11.62 7.15
CA GLU A 217 4.50 -12.67 6.52
C GLU A 217 4.37 -12.58 4.99
N LEU A 218 3.14 -12.45 4.48
CA LEU A 218 2.87 -12.29 3.06
C LEU A 218 3.51 -11.01 2.49
N LEU A 219 3.35 -9.87 3.17
CA LEU A 219 3.99 -8.61 2.76
C LEU A 219 5.53 -8.70 2.82
N THR A 220 6.09 -9.49 3.73
CA THR A 220 7.54 -9.75 3.77
C THR A 220 7.99 -10.58 2.56
N VAL A 221 7.18 -11.54 2.09
CA VAL A 221 7.44 -12.23 0.81
C VAL A 221 7.39 -11.26 -0.37
N VAL A 222 6.45 -10.31 -0.40
CA VAL A 222 6.38 -9.25 -1.43
C VAL A 222 7.61 -8.34 -1.39
N ASN A 223 8.04 -7.89 -0.20
CA ASN A 223 9.27 -7.09 -0.05
C ASN A 223 10.50 -7.80 -0.65
N ARG A 224 10.62 -9.11 -0.40
CA ARG A 224 11.69 -9.93 -0.97
C ARG A 224 11.58 -10.06 -2.50
N ALA A 225 10.38 -10.31 -3.02
CA ALA A 225 10.17 -10.45 -4.47
C ALA A 225 10.56 -9.17 -5.22
N VAL A 226 10.06 -8.01 -4.77
CA VAL A 226 10.32 -6.72 -5.41
C VAL A 226 11.80 -6.33 -5.32
N SER A 227 12.48 -6.56 -4.19
CA SER A 227 13.91 -6.20 -4.04
C SER A 227 14.85 -7.03 -4.93
N HIS A 228 14.45 -8.24 -5.32
CA HIS A 228 15.19 -9.03 -6.31
C HIS A 228 15.00 -8.52 -7.76
N ARG A 229 13.93 -7.79 -8.08
CA ARG A 229 13.74 -7.15 -9.40
C ARG A 229 14.80 -6.08 -9.66
N THR A 230 15.06 -5.80 -10.93
CA THR A 230 16.10 -4.87 -11.38
C THR A 230 15.68 -4.22 -12.69
N VAL A 231 15.98 -2.95 -12.92
CA VAL A 231 15.69 -2.29 -14.20
C VAL A 231 16.70 -2.77 -15.25
N GLU A 232 16.30 -3.75 -16.07
CA GLU A 232 17.15 -4.27 -17.15
C GLU A 232 17.14 -3.40 -18.42
N ARG A 233 15.98 -2.82 -18.74
CA ARG A 233 15.74 -2.03 -19.96
C ARG A 233 14.94 -0.79 -19.65
N CYS A 234 15.54 0.37 -19.84
CA CYS A 234 14.89 1.67 -19.79
C CYS A 234 15.35 2.52 -20.99
N ARG A 235 14.61 3.59 -21.32
CA ARG A 235 15.06 4.62 -22.29
C ARG A 235 16.13 5.53 -21.72
N ASP A 236 16.15 5.66 -20.40
CA ASP A 236 17.17 6.36 -19.65
C ASP A 236 18.16 5.34 -19.09
N ASP A 237 19.41 5.42 -19.53
CA ASP A 237 20.47 4.51 -19.13
C ASP A 237 20.90 4.71 -17.67
N SER A 238 20.64 5.88 -17.06
CA SER A 238 20.90 6.14 -15.63
C SER A 238 19.99 5.35 -14.69
N LEU A 239 18.86 4.85 -15.21
CA LEU A 239 17.91 4.03 -14.46
C LEU A 239 18.21 2.53 -14.53
N LYS A 240 19.15 2.08 -15.38
CA LYS A 240 19.55 0.68 -15.46
C LYS A 240 20.20 0.23 -14.15
N GLY A 241 19.85 -0.96 -13.68
CA GLY A 241 20.39 -1.51 -12.42
C GLY A 241 19.70 -1.01 -11.14
N LYS A 242 18.86 0.05 -11.21
CA LYS A 242 18.13 0.57 -10.04
C LYS A 242 17.20 -0.48 -9.43
N LYS A 243 16.96 -0.31 -8.12
CA LYS A 243 16.23 -1.22 -7.23
C LYS A 243 14.96 -0.58 -6.67
N GLN A 244 14.17 -1.39 -5.96
CA GLN A 244 12.99 -0.95 -5.23
C GLN A 244 12.77 -1.86 -4.02
N ILE A 245 12.57 -1.28 -2.85
CA ILE A 245 12.15 -1.99 -1.63
C ILE A 245 10.80 -1.41 -1.15
N PRO A 246 9.71 -2.20 -1.16
CA PRO A 246 8.44 -1.82 -0.54
C PRO A 246 8.54 -1.76 0.98
N CYS A 247 7.58 -1.08 1.61
CA CYS A 247 7.55 -0.88 3.06
C CYS A 247 6.11 -1.03 3.57
N PHE A 248 5.92 -1.59 4.76
CA PHE A 248 4.63 -1.53 5.45
C PHE A 248 4.80 -1.08 6.90
N ALA A 249 3.89 -0.23 7.36
CA ALA A 249 3.76 0.19 8.76
C ALA A 249 2.51 -0.46 9.35
N SER A 250 2.70 -1.28 10.38
CA SER A 250 1.62 -2.00 11.05
C SER A 250 1.30 -1.36 12.39
N MET A 251 0.03 -0.97 12.56
CA MET A 251 -0.60 -0.63 13.83
C MET A 251 -1.65 -1.70 14.20
N LEU A 252 -1.53 -2.90 13.61
CA LEU A 252 -2.33 -4.07 13.96
C LEU A 252 -2.00 -4.56 15.37
N THR A 253 -3.03 -5.01 16.08
CA THR A 253 -2.95 -5.49 17.47
C THR A 253 -3.00 -7.02 17.58
N LYS A 254 -3.30 -7.71 16.49
CA LYS A 254 -3.51 -9.17 16.39
C LYS A 254 -3.04 -9.70 15.04
N LYS A 255 -2.91 -11.02 14.91
CA LYS A 255 -2.61 -11.66 13.62
C LYS A 255 -3.81 -11.57 12.67
N LEU A 256 -3.54 -11.32 11.39
CA LEU A 256 -4.54 -11.22 10.34
C LEU A 256 -4.33 -12.31 9.28
N TYR A 257 -5.36 -13.12 9.06
CA TYR A 257 -5.42 -14.18 8.06
C TYR A 257 -6.70 -14.04 7.21
N PHE A 258 -6.60 -14.19 5.89
CA PHE A 258 -7.77 -14.21 4.99
C PHE A 258 -8.20 -15.64 4.64
N LEU A 259 -8.35 -16.49 5.67
CA LEU A 259 -8.82 -17.87 5.52
C LEU A 259 -10.16 -17.91 4.77
N PRO A 260 -10.43 -18.94 3.93
CA PRO A 260 -11.70 -19.06 3.21
C PRO A 260 -12.89 -18.99 4.17
N LYS A 261 -13.88 -18.15 3.86
CA LYS A 261 -15.09 -18.05 4.68
C LYS A 261 -15.90 -19.35 4.51
N SER A 262 -16.36 -19.92 5.62
CA SER A 262 -17.31 -21.03 5.59
C SER A 262 -18.66 -20.52 5.09
N ASN A 263 -19.24 -21.23 4.11
CA ASN A 263 -20.63 -21.04 3.67
C ASN A 263 -21.61 -21.55 4.74
#